data_AF-A0A6J1ZX17-F1
#
_entry.id   AF-A0A6J1ZX17-F1
#
_cell.length_a   1.000
_cell.length_b   1.000
_cell.length_c   1.000
_cell.angle_alpha   90.00
_cell.angle_beta   90.00
_cell.angle_gamma   90.00
#
_symmetry.space_group_name_H-M   'P 1'
#
loop_
_entity.id
_entity.type
_entity.pdbx_description
1 polymer ?
#
loop_
_entity_poly.entity_id
_entity_poly.type
_entity_poly.pdbx_seq_one_letter_code
_entity_poly.pdbx_strand_id
1 'polypeptide(L)'
;MERKINRREKEKEYEGKHNSLEDADQGKNCKSTLMTLNVGGYLYITQKQTLTKYPDTFLEGIVNGKILCPFDADGHYFIDRDGLLFRHVLNFLRNGELLLPEGFRENQLLAQEAEFFQLKGLAEEVKARWEKEQLTPRETTFLEITDNHDRSQGLRIFCNAPDFISKIKSRIVLVSKSRLDGFPEEFSISSNIIQFKYFIKSENGTRLVLKEDNTFVCTLETLKFEAIMMALKCGFRLLTSLDCSKGSIVHSDALHFIK
;
A
#
# COMPACT_ATOMS: atom_id res chain seq x y z
N MET A 1 22.18 -6.13 -84.87
CA MET A 1 21.42 -5.23 -83.98
C MET A 1 20.50 -6.11 -83.13
N GLU A 2 21.12 -6.93 -82.28
CA GLU A 2 20.49 -7.80 -81.28
C GLU A 2 20.72 -7.07 -79.93
N ARG A 3 19.85 -7.08 -78.93
CA ARG A 3 19.30 -8.24 -78.23
C ARG A 3 18.00 -7.84 -77.51
N LYS A 4 16.88 -8.42 -77.93
CA LYS A 4 15.84 -8.85 -76.97
C LYS A 4 16.42 -10.06 -76.27
N ILE A 5 16.61 -10.00 -74.96
CA ILE A 5 16.75 -11.08 -73.96
C ILE A 5 17.37 -10.36 -72.75
N ASN A 6 16.56 -9.90 -71.79
CA ASN A 6 16.95 -10.02 -70.37
C ASN A 6 15.81 -9.78 -69.36
N ARG A 7 14.66 -10.44 -69.52
CA ARG A 7 13.61 -10.49 -68.48
C ARG A 7 13.57 -11.83 -67.74
N ARG A 8 14.28 -12.84 -68.23
CA ARG A 8 14.39 -14.19 -67.64
C ARG A 8 15.65 -14.44 -66.80
N GLU A 9 16.62 -13.50 -66.73
CA GLU A 9 17.77 -13.64 -65.82
C GLU A 9 17.57 -12.93 -64.48
N LYS A 10 16.59 -12.02 -64.35
CA LYS A 10 16.24 -11.41 -63.05
C LYS A 10 15.26 -12.23 -62.20
N GLU A 11 14.52 -13.15 -62.81
CA GLU A 11 13.57 -14.01 -62.09
C GLU A 11 14.22 -15.27 -61.49
N LYS A 12 15.43 -15.65 -61.95
CA LYS A 12 16.19 -16.77 -61.35
C LYS A 12 17.01 -16.38 -60.11
N GLU A 13 17.15 -15.09 -59.81
CA GLU A 13 17.88 -14.61 -58.63
C GLU A 13 16.97 -14.51 -57.38
N TYR A 14 15.65 -14.55 -57.57
CA TYR A 14 14.65 -14.47 -56.49
C TYR A 14 14.06 -15.83 -56.04
N GLU A 15 14.32 -16.94 -56.76
CA GLU A 15 13.88 -18.29 -56.38
C GLU A 15 15.00 -19.18 -55.81
N GLY A 16 16.24 -18.67 -55.70
CA GLY A 16 17.43 -19.42 -55.27
C GLY A 16 17.86 -19.27 -53.80
N LYS A 17 17.03 -18.67 -52.91
CA LYS A 17 17.34 -18.52 -51.47
C LYS A 17 16.36 -19.27 -50.55
N HIS A 18 15.63 -20.25 -51.10
CA HIS A 18 15.03 -21.33 -50.33
C HIS A 18 15.94 -22.55 -50.48
N ASN A 19 16.41 -23.09 -49.34
CA ASN A 19 17.32 -24.25 -49.17
C ASN A 19 18.81 -23.93 -49.10
N SER A 20 19.29 -23.57 -47.90
CA SER A 20 20.48 -24.18 -47.26
C SER A 20 20.86 -23.41 -45.99
N LEU A 21 20.18 -23.64 -44.87
CA LEU A 21 20.72 -23.44 -43.51
C LEU A 21 20.01 -24.42 -42.55
N GLU A 22 19.99 -25.70 -42.93
CA GLU A 22 20.00 -26.79 -41.96
C GLU A 22 21.47 -27.20 -41.85
N ASP A 23 22.14 -26.75 -40.80
CA ASP A 23 23.02 -27.58 -39.97
C ASP A 23 23.71 -26.73 -38.88
N ALA A 24 23.67 -27.29 -37.66
CA ALA A 24 24.49 -26.98 -36.49
C ALA A 24 24.19 -25.73 -35.63
N ASP A 25 23.12 -25.79 -34.83
CA ASP A 25 23.25 -25.53 -33.38
C ASP A 25 22.37 -26.47 -32.54
N GLN A 26 22.54 -27.78 -32.76
CA GLN A 26 22.27 -28.78 -31.72
C GLN A 26 23.47 -28.75 -30.76
N GLY A 27 23.48 -27.81 -29.81
CA GLY A 27 24.71 -27.69 -29.01
C GLY A 27 24.80 -26.63 -27.93
N LYS A 28 23.73 -25.95 -27.48
CA LYS A 28 23.80 -25.14 -26.25
C LYS A 28 22.67 -25.45 -25.28
N ASN A 29 22.82 -26.61 -24.62
CA ASN A 29 22.30 -26.83 -23.28
C ASN A 29 22.99 -25.87 -22.29
N CYS A 30 22.52 -24.62 -22.28
CA CYS A 30 22.63 -23.75 -21.13
C CYS A 30 21.20 -23.35 -20.79
N LYS A 31 20.50 -24.22 -20.06
CA LYS A 31 19.19 -23.90 -19.47
C LYS A 31 19.35 -22.58 -18.72
N SER A 32 18.98 -21.45 -19.32
CA SER A 32 18.91 -20.20 -18.56
C SER A 32 17.87 -20.46 -17.47
N THR A 33 18.34 -20.58 -16.24
CA THR A 33 17.47 -20.77 -15.08
C THR A 33 16.55 -19.58 -14.92
N LEU A 34 17.01 -18.41 -15.39
CA LEU A 34 16.30 -17.15 -15.38
C LEU A 34 15.56 -16.89 -16.70
N MET A 35 14.42 -16.21 -16.56
CA MET A 35 13.56 -15.72 -17.63
C MET A 35 13.15 -14.28 -17.30
N THR A 36 13.17 -13.42 -18.31
CA THR A 36 12.67 -12.05 -18.23
C THR A 36 11.29 -11.98 -18.87
N LEU A 37 10.35 -11.36 -18.16
CA LEU A 37 8.98 -11.09 -18.58
C LEU A 37 8.78 -9.58 -18.62
N ASN A 38 8.19 -9.08 -19.70
CA ASN A 38 7.70 -7.72 -19.81
C ASN A 38 6.17 -7.72 -19.63
N VAL A 39 5.68 -7.24 -18.50
CA VAL A 39 4.25 -7.23 -18.16
C VAL A 39 3.74 -5.80 -18.21
N GLY A 40 3.03 -5.43 -19.27
CA GLY A 40 2.50 -4.07 -19.45
C GLY A 40 3.56 -2.96 -19.40
N GLY A 41 4.80 -3.26 -19.81
CA GLY A 41 5.95 -2.35 -19.74
C GLY A 41 6.84 -2.53 -18.50
N TYR A 42 6.44 -3.36 -17.53
CA TYR A 42 7.23 -3.64 -16.34
C TYR A 42 8.07 -4.90 -16.54
N LEU A 43 9.40 -4.76 -16.42
CA LEU A 43 10.33 -5.87 -16.54
C LEU A 43 10.48 -6.63 -15.22
N TYR A 44 10.21 -7.94 -15.28
CA TYR A 44 10.37 -8.88 -14.19
C TYR A 44 11.37 -9.97 -14.58
N ILE A 45 12.36 -10.19 -13.72
CA ILE A 45 13.29 -11.31 -13.87
C ILE A 45 12.98 -12.32 -12.78
N THR A 46 12.79 -13.58 -13.17
CA THR A 46 12.56 -14.68 -12.23
C THR A 46 13.10 -15.99 -12.76
N GLN A 47 13.03 -17.04 -11.94
CA GLN A 47 13.47 -18.37 -12.33
C GLN A 47 12.33 -19.12 -13.03
N LYS A 48 12.66 -19.93 -14.04
CA LYS A 48 11.68 -20.79 -14.74
C LYS A 48 10.91 -21.67 -13.74
N GLN A 49 11.59 -22.21 -12.73
CA GLN A 49 10.97 -23.00 -11.68
C GLN A 49 9.88 -22.27 -10.88
N THR A 50 9.99 -20.95 -10.74
CA THR A 50 8.96 -20.12 -10.07
C THR A 50 7.70 -20.04 -10.92
N LEU A 51 7.85 -19.85 -12.23
CA LEU A 51 6.74 -19.77 -13.18
C LEU A 51 6.06 -21.12 -13.40
N THR A 52 6.79 -22.23 -13.27
CA THR A 52 6.28 -23.59 -13.41
C THR A 52 5.91 -24.26 -12.09
N LYS A 53 5.90 -23.52 -10.96
CA LYS A 53 5.63 -24.09 -9.63
C LYS A 53 4.21 -24.66 -9.54
N TYR A 54 3.26 -24.01 -10.21
CA TYR A 54 1.87 -24.44 -10.28
C TYR A 54 1.55 -24.93 -11.70
N PRO A 55 1.08 -26.18 -11.85
CA PRO A 55 0.71 -26.72 -13.15
C PRO A 55 -0.57 -26.04 -13.68
N ASP A 56 -0.79 -26.16 -14.99
CA ASP A 56 -1.99 -25.68 -15.68
C ASP A 56 -2.25 -24.17 -15.49
N THR A 57 -1.18 -23.40 -15.35
CA THR A 57 -1.22 -21.94 -15.28
C THR A 57 -0.75 -21.32 -16.59
N PHE A 58 -1.17 -20.07 -16.84
CA PHE A 58 -0.73 -19.34 -18.03
C PHE A 58 0.81 -19.23 -18.11
N LEU A 59 1.45 -18.97 -16.98
CA LEU A 59 2.90 -18.80 -16.90
C LEU A 59 3.65 -20.13 -17.09
N GLU A 60 3.15 -21.24 -16.54
CA GLU A 60 3.69 -22.57 -16.85
C GLU A 60 3.58 -22.89 -18.34
N GLY A 61 2.43 -22.54 -18.94
CA GLY A 61 2.18 -22.75 -20.36
C GLY A 61 3.17 -21.98 -21.25
N ILE A 62 3.54 -20.74 -20.89
CA ILE A 62 4.57 -19.98 -21.60
C ILE A 62 5.93 -20.68 -21.46
N VAL A 63 6.35 -21.03 -20.24
CA VAL A 63 7.66 -21.66 -20.03
C VAL A 63 7.81 -22.99 -20.75
N ASN A 64 6.73 -23.77 -20.80
CA ASN A 64 6.71 -25.08 -21.45
C ASN A 64 6.33 -25.02 -22.94
N GLY A 65 6.13 -23.82 -23.50
CA GLY A 65 5.82 -23.62 -24.92
C GLY A 65 4.41 -24.09 -25.33
N LYS A 66 3.52 -24.35 -24.37
CA LYS A 66 2.10 -24.67 -24.63
C LYS A 66 1.30 -23.44 -25.02
N ILE A 67 1.69 -22.26 -24.51
CA ILE A 67 1.05 -20.98 -24.77
C ILE A 67 2.03 -20.12 -25.56
N LEU A 68 1.59 -19.67 -26.73
CA LEU A 68 2.34 -18.72 -27.55
C LEU A 68 2.14 -17.31 -26.98
N CYS A 69 3.24 -16.67 -26.61
CA CYS A 69 3.27 -15.33 -26.05
C CYS A 69 4.18 -14.46 -26.93
N PRO A 70 3.78 -13.24 -27.29
CA PRO A 70 4.59 -12.35 -28.11
C PRO A 70 5.89 -11.97 -27.40
N PHE A 71 6.86 -11.47 -28.16
CA PHE A 71 8.09 -10.89 -27.61
C PHE A 71 8.08 -9.37 -27.75
N ASP A 72 8.70 -8.66 -26.82
CA ASP A 72 8.99 -7.24 -26.95
C ASP A 72 10.17 -6.97 -27.91
N ALA A 73 10.51 -5.70 -28.12
CA ALA A 73 11.61 -5.30 -29.00
C ALA A 73 12.99 -5.82 -28.56
N ASP A 74 13.14 -6.14 -27.28
CA ASP A 74 14.39 -6.65 -26.68
C ASP A 74 14.41 -8.18 -26.60
N GLY A 75 13.35 -8.86 -27.08
CA GLY A 75 13.24 -10.32 -27.11
C GLY A 75 12.77 -10.96 -25.80
N HIS A 76 12.16 -10.20 -24.89
CA HIS A 76 11.54 -10.73 -23.67
C HIS A 76 10.08 -11.11 -23.92
N TYR A 77 9.55 -12.09 -23.18
CA TYR A 77 8.14 -12.46 -23.27
C TYR A 77 7.26 -11.28 -22.85
N PHE A 78 6.34 -10.88 -23.70
CA PHE A 78 5.44 -9.74 -23.48
C PHE A 78 4.04 -10.19 -23.09
N ILE A 79 3.58 -9.69 -21.96
CA ILE A 79 2.27 -9.97 -21.38
C ILE A 79 1.54 -8.63 -21.25
N ASP A 80 0.44 -8.46 -21.99
CA ASP A 80 -0.36 -7.23 -21.99
C ASP A 80 -1.31 -7.18 -20.79
N ARG A 81 -0.74 -7.10 -19.58
CA ARG A 81 -1.43 -7.08 -18.28
C ARG A 81 -0.85 -6.02 -17.34
N ASP A 82 -1.50 -5.82 -16.20
CA ASP A 82 -1.05 -4.86 -15.18
C ASP A 82 0.27 -5.30 -14.54
N GLY A 83 1.33 -4.60 -14.90
CA GLY A 83 2.67 -4.88 -14.37
C GLY A 83 2.87 -4.50 -12.91
N LEU A 84 2.09 -3.58 -12.33
CA LEU A 84 2.19 -3.26 -10.90
C LEU A 84 1.60 -4.40 -10.05
N LEU A 85 0.41 -4.87 -10.43
CA LEU A 85 -0.26 -5.98 -9.74
C LEU A 85 0.47 -7.31 -9.92
N PHE A 86 1.18 -7.48 -11.05
CA PHE A 86 1.98 -8.69 -11.31
C PHE A 86 3.02 -8.98 -10.21
N ARG A 87 3.51 -7.96 -9.50
CA ARG A 87 4.39 -8.17 -8.33
C ARG A 87 3.76 -9.12 -7.31
N HIS A 88 2.47 -8.98 -7.05
CA HIS A 88 1.74 -9.80 -6.08
C HIS A 88 1.54 -11.22 -6.60
N VAL A 89 1.21 -11.36 -7.89
CA VAL A 89 1.15 -12.66 -8.59
C VAL A 89 2.49 -13.40 -8.46
N LEU A 90 3.60 -12.71 -8.76
CA LEU A 90 4.94 -13.30 -8.71
C LEU A 90 5.37 -13.65 -7.27
N ASN A 91 4.97 -12.86 -6.28
CA ASN A 91 5.24 -13.17 -4.87
C ASN A 91 4.43 -14.39 -4.39
N PHE A 92 3.19 -14.54 -4.84
CA PHE A 92 2.41 -15.76 -4.59
C PHE A 92 3.11 -16.98 -5.19
N LEU A 93 3.62 -16.89 -6.42
CA LEU A 93 4.39 -18.00 -7.02
C LEU A 93 5.63 -18.35 -6.20
N ARG A 94 6.31 -17.37 -5.59
CA ARG A 94 7.49 -17.62 -4.76
C ARG A 94 7.11 -18.28 -3.43
N ASN A 95 6.21 -17.67 -2.69
CA ASN A 95 5.96 -18.00 -1.29
C ASN A 95 4.85 -19.05 -1.12
N GLY A 96 3.88 -19.07 -2.04
CA GLY A 96 2.70 -19.92 -1.99
C GLY A 96 1.57 -19.37 -1.11
N GLU A 97 1.64 -18.09 -0.74
CA GLU A 97 0.64 -17.39 0.07
C GLU A 97 0.46 -15.94 -0.41
N LEU A 98 -0.74 -15.39 -0.23
CA LEU A 98 -1.08 -14.01 -0.56
C LEU A 98 -0.56 -13.04 0.51
N LEU A 99 0.55 -12.37 0.20
CA LEU A 99 1.12 -11.29 1.01
C LEU A 99 0.89 -9.92 0.35
N LEU A 100 0.04 -9.09 0.96
CA LEU A 100 -0.23 -7.73 0.50
C LEU A 100 0.11 -6.70 1.58
N PRO A 101 0.49 -5.47 1.18
CA PRO A 101 0.69 -4.36 2.12
C PRO A 101 -0.56 -4.05 2.95
N GLU A 102 -0.34 -3.48 4.13
CA GLU A 102 -1.41 -2.92 4.95
C GLU A 102 -2.18 -1.86 4.16
N GLY A 103 -3.51 -1.94 4.18
CA GLY A 103 -4.38 -0.99 3.47
C GLY A 103 -4.44 -1.17 1.95
N PHE A 104 -3.95 -2.28 1.38
CA PHE A 104 -4.15 -2.63 -0.03
C PHE A 104 -5.65 -2.59 -0.41
N ARG A 105 -5.98 -1.87 -1.49
CA ARG A 105 -7.38 -1.60 -1.90
C ARG A 105 -7.77 -2.16 -3.26
N GLU A 106 -6.83 -2.77 -3.97
CA GLU A 106 -7.00 -3.22 -5.35
C GLU A 106 -7.34 -4.71 -5.43
N ASN A 107 -8.04 -5.25 -4.41
CA ASN A 107 -8.40 -6.67 -4.31
C ASN A 107 -9.14 -7.17 -5.56
N GLN A 108 -10.10 -6.38 -6.08
CA GLN A 108 -10.85 -6.75 -7.28
C GLN A 108 -9.97 -6.82 -8.53
N LEU A 109 -9.03 -5.88 -8.69
CA LEU A 109 -8.10 -5.89 -9.81
C LEU A 109 -7.13 -7.08 -9.69
N LEU A 110 -6.61 -7.34 -8.50
CA LEU A 110 -5.75 -8.50 -8.25
C LEU A 110 -6.48 -9.83 -8.50
N ALA A 111 -7.77 -9.92 -8.18
CA ALA A 111 -8.59 -11.10 -8.49
C ALA A 111 -8.67 -11.34 -10.01
N GLN A 112 -8.87 -10.27 -10.81
CA GLN A 112 -8.88 -10.38 -12.27
C GLN A 112 -7.53 -10.84 -12.82
N GLU A 113 -6.42 -10.34 -12.28
CA GLU A 113 -5.09 -10.84 -12.66
C GLU A 113 -4.90 -12.32 -12.28
N ALA A 114 -5.31 -12.72 -11.08
CA ALA A 114 -5.23 -14.11 -10.64
C ALA A 114 -6.02 -15.06 -11.56
N GLU A 115 -7.21 -14.64 -12.00
CA GLU A 115 -8.02 -15.35 -12.99
C GLU A 115 -7.34 -15.42 -14.35
N PHE A 116 -6.79 -14.30 -14.86
CA PHE A 116 -6.07 -14.26 -16.13
C PHE A 116 -4.88 -15.22 -16.14
N PHE A 117 -4.06 -15.21 -15.08
CA PHE A 117 -2.90 -16.10 -14.96
C PHE A 117 -3.29 -17.55 -14.61
N GLN A 118 -4.58 -17.84 -14.44
CA GLN A 118 -5.13 -19.16 -14.10
C GLN A 118 -4.61 -19.69 -12.75
N LEU A 119 -4.31 -18.79 -11.81
CA LEU A 119 -3.84 -19.13 -10.47
C LEU A 119 -5.02 -19.27 -9.51
N LYS A 120 -5.67 -20.45 -9.55
CA LYS A 120 -6.86 -20.74 -8.74
C LYS A 120 -6.66 -20.47 -7.25
N GLY A 121 -5.56 -20.94 -6.67
CA GLY A 121 -5.26 -20.72 -5.25
C GLY A 121 -5.14 -19.23 -4.89
N LEU A 122 -4.53 -18.42 -5.76
CA LEU A 122 -4.45 -16.98 -5.56
C LEU A 122 -5.83 -16.33 -5.66
N ALA A 123 -6.63 -16.70 -6.67
CA ALA A 123 -7.98 -16.16 -6.86
C ALA A 123 -8.89 -16.47 -5.65
N GLU A 124 -8.81 -17.69 -5.13
CA GLU A 124 -9.52 -18.13 -3.93
C GLU A 124 -9.08 -17.35 -2.69
N GLU A 125 -7.78 -17.16 -2.46
CA GLU A 125 -7.27 -16.38 -1.32
C GLU A 125 -7.68 -14.90 -1.39
N VAL A 126 -7.61 -14.28 -2.57
CA VAL A 126 -8.04 -12.89 -2.77
C VAL A 126 -9.54 -12.75 -2.48
N LYS A 127 -10.35 -13.68 -2.96
CA LYS A 127 -11.80 -13.69 -2.72
C LYS A 127 -12.13 -13.90 -1.24
N ALA A 128 -11.53 -14.90 -0.60
CA ALA A 128 -11.74 -15.19 0.81
C ALA A 128 -11.36 -13.99 1.70
N ARG A 129 -10.25 -13.32 1.38
CA ARG A 129 -9.85 -12.08 2.03
C ARG A 129 -10.89 -10.98 1.84
N TRP A 130 -11.35 -10.74 0.62
CA TRP A 130 -12.34 -9.71 0.32
C TRP A 130 -13.65 -9.96 1.07
N GLU A 131 -14.15 -11.20 1.08
CA GLU A 131 -15.34 -11.59 1.83
C GLU A 131 -15.14 -11.37 3.33
N LYS A 132 -13.98 -11.72 3.88
CA LYS A 132 -13.64 -11.44 5.28
C LYS A 132 -13.64 -9.94 5.61
N GLU A 133 -13.07 -9.11 4.73
CA GLU A 133 -13.06 -7.64 4.87
C GLU A 133 -14.49 -7.05 4.83
N GLN A 134 -15.41 -7.67 4.07
CA GLN A 134 -16.81 -7.25 3.96
C GLN A 134 -17.67 -7.76 5.12
N LEU A 135 -17.35 -8.94 5.66
CA LEU A 135 -18.06 -9.58 6.77
C LEU A 135 -17.60 -9.06 8.13
N THR A 136 -16.36 -8.55 8.24
CA THR A 136 -15.97 -7.76 9.41
C THR A 136 -16.79 -6.49 9.41
N PRO A 137 -17.74 -6.30 10.36
CA PRO A 137 -18.38 -5.01 10.51
C PRO A 137 -17.24 -4.01 10.72
N ARG A 138 -17.18 -2.97 9.88
CA ARG A 138 -16.43 -1.77 10.26
C ARG A 138 -17.18 -1.21 11.44
N GLU A 139 -16.83 -1.66 12.66
CA GLU A 139 -17.32 -1.01 13.86
C GLU A 139 -16.97 0.46 13.69
N THR A 140 -18.02 1.27 13.62
CA THR A 140 -17.93 2.70 13.47
C THR A 140 -16.92 3.20 14.49
N THR A 141 -15.79 3.71 14.01
CA THR A 141 -14.74 4.15 14.92
C THR A 141 -15.13 5.53 15.40
N PHE A 142 -15.42 5.64 16.68
CA PHE A 142 -15.80 6.87 17.34
C PHE A 142 -14.59 7.47 18.05
N LEU A 143 -14.39 8.76 17.86
CA LEU A 143 -13.36 9.54 18.52
C LEU A 143 -13.98 10.79 19.14
N GLU A 144 -13.64 11.04 20.39
CA GLU A 144 -14.07 12.19 21.16
C GLU A 144 -12.83 12.93 21.70
N ILE A 145 -12.77 14.24 21.47
CA ILE A 145 -11.73 15.13 22.01
C ILE A 145 -12.45 16.18 22.87
N THR A 146 -12.20 16.18 24.16
CA THR A 146 -12.79 17.14 25.10
C THR A 146 -11.74 17.95 25.84
N ASP A 147 -12.11 19.18 26.17
CA ASP A 147 -11.33 20.15 26.93
C ASP A 147 -12.23 20.78 27.98
N ASN A 148 -12.24 20.19 29.18
CA ASN A 148 -13.06 20.71 30.27
C ASN A 148 -12.34 21.87 30.98
N HIS A 149 -13.07 22.94 31.21
CA HIS A 149 -12.60 24.18 31.83
C HIS A 149 -12.81 24.20 33.35
N ASP A 150 -13.68 23.32 33.87
CA ASP A 150 -14.04 23.28 35.27
C ASP A 150 -13.27 22.12 35.96
N ARG A 151 -12.35 22.47 36.88
CA ARG A 151 -11.75 21.56 37.88
C ARG A 151 -10.66 20.57 37.42
N SER A 152 -9.56 21.04 36.81
CA SER A 152 -8.30 20.27 36.60
C SER A 152 -8.34 19.03 35.68
N GLN A 153 -9.50 18.65 35.15
CA GLN A 153 -9.64 17.58 34.15
C GLN A 153 -9.34 18.17 32.77
N GLY A 154 -8.11 17.99 32.28
CA GLY A 154 -7.68 18.61 31.03
C GLY A 154 -8.07 17.90 29.76
N LEU A 155 -7.25 18.04 28.73
CA LEU A 155 -7.46 17.39 27.43
C LEU A 155 -7.74 15.90 27.64
N ARG A 156 -8.88 15.43 27.14
CA ARG A 156 -9.23 14.01 27.12
C ARG A 156 -9.51 13.61 25.68
N ILE A 157 -8.85 12.54 25.25
CA ILE A 157 -8.99 11.94 23.93
C ILE A 157 -9.45 10.52 24.16
N PHE A 158 -10.69 10.21 23.76
CA PHE A 158 -11.24 8.87 23.77
C PHE A 158 -11.37 8.37 22.34
N CYS A 159 -10.94 7.13 22.08
CA CYS A 159 -11.21 6.45 20.82
C CYS A 159 -11.49 4.97 21.07
N ASN A 160 -12.50 4.42 20.42
CA ASN A 160 -12.76 2.97 20.47
C ASN A 160 -11.76 2.15 19.63
N ALA A 161 -10.88 2.80 18.84
CA ALA A 161 -9.75 2.16 18.17
C ALA A 161 -8.43 2.38 18.92
N PRO A 162 -7.84 1.33 19.54
CA PRO A 162 -6.61 1.47 20.33
C PRO A 162 -5.39 1.86 19.47
N ASP A 163 -5.38 1.51 18.19
CA ASP A 163 -4.31 1.92 17.26
C ASP A 163 -4.23 3.44 17.09
N PHE A 164 -5.36 4.14 17.17
CA PHE A 164 -5.38 5.60 17.15
C PHE A 164 -4.74 6.17 18.41
N ILE A 165 -5.03 5.58 19.58
CA ILE A 165 -4.44 5.96 20.87
C ILE A 165 -2.91 5.81 20.83
N SER A 166 -2.41 4.71 20.27
CA SER A 166 -0.97 4.51 20.08
C SER A 166 -0.34 5.60 19.20
N LYS A 167 -0.99 5.94 18.08
CA LYS A 167 -0.52 7.00 17.18
C LYS A 167 -0.49 8.38 17.86
N ILE A 168 -1.54 8.74 18.61
CA ILE A 168 -1.59 10.06 19.26
C ILE A 168 -0.57 10.15 20.39
N LYS A 169 -0.33 9.04 21.11
CA LYS A 169 0.71 8.94 22.14
C LYS A 169 2.08 9.29 21.55
N SER A 170 2.46 8.65 20.45
CA SER A 170 3.72 8.93 19.75
C SER A 170 3.80 10.38 19.26
N ARG A 171 2.69 10.94 18.79
CA ARG A 171 2.64 12.33 18.33
C ARG A 171 2.82 13.33 19.47
N ILE A 172 2.19 13.10 20.62
CA ILE A 172 2.32 13.96 21.81
C ILE A 172 3.78 14.02 22.25
N VAL A 173 4.47 12.88 22.34
CA VAL A 173 5.90 12.80 22.69
C VAL A 173 6.77 13.61 21.72
N LEU A 174 6.46 13.55 20.43
CA LEU A 174 7.23 14.27 19.41
C LEU A 174 7.02 15.79 19.48
N VAL A 175 5.79 16.23 19.75
CA VAL A 175 5.42 17.66 19.74
C VAL A 175 5.86 18.37 21.01
N SER A 176 6.01 17.64 22.12
CA SER A 176 6.30 18.20 23.44
C SER A 176 7.71 18.76 23.67
N LYS A 177 8.51 18.95 22.60
CA LYS A 177 9.85 19.58 22.59
C LYS A 177 10.63 19.41 23.90
N SER A 178 10.93 18.17 24.30
CA SER A 178 11.98 17.94 25.28
C SER A 178 12.37 16.48 25.36
N ARG A 179 13.53 16.30 25.96
CA ARG A 179 14.27 15.09 26.29
C ARG A 179 13.46 14.14 27.19
N LEU A 180 12.28 13.73 26.74
CA LEU A 180 11.53 12.69 27.42
C LEU A 180 12.04 11.35 26.91
N ASP A 181 12.65 10.58 27.81
CA ASP A 181 12.96 9.16 27.58
C ASP A 181 11.69 8.28 27.62
N GLY A 182 10.50 8.89 27.72
CA GLY A 182 9.20 8.22 27.89
C GLY A 182 7.97 9.10 27.64
N PHE A 183 6.78 8.57 27.92
CA PHE A 183 5.52 9.33 27.79
C PHE A 183 5.34 10.28 29.00
N PRO A 184 4.81 11.51 28.81
CA PRO A 184 4.75 12.49 29.90
C PRO A 184 3.84 12.02 31.04
N GLU A 185 4.30 12.16 32.29
CA GLU A 185 3.60 11.69 33.49
C GLU A 185 2.32 12.47 33.79
N GLU A 186 2.20 13.65 33.19
CA GLU A 186 1.04 14.54 33.24
C GLU A 186 -0.19 13.92 32.55
N PHE A 187 -0.01 12.83 31.80
CA PHE A 187 -1.09 12.08 31.18
C PHE A 187 -1.33 10.74 31.89
N SER A 188 -2.59 10.37 32.03
CA SER A 188 -3.01 8.97 32.21
C SER A 188 -3.35 8.37 30.85
N ILE A 189 -2.96 7.12 30.64
CA ILE A 189 -3.20 6.40 29.39
C ILE A 189 -3.82 5.03 29.68
N SER A 190 -4.83 4.69 28.89
CA SER A 190 -5.41 3.35 28.80
C SER A 190 -5.56 2.97 27.33
N SER A 191 -6.05 1.77 27.04
CA SER A 191 -6.19 1.29 25.65
C SER A 191 -7.00 2.23 24.75
N ASN A 192 -7.98 2.95 25.32
CA ASN A 192 -8.93 3.77 24.58
C ASN A 192 -8.91 5.25 24.98
N ILE A 193 -8.11 5.65 25.99
CA ILE A 193 -8.13 7.01 26.54
C ILE A 193 -6.70 7.52 26.72
N ILE A 194 -6.46 8.76 26.29
CA ILE A 194 -5.39 9.61 26.80
C ILE A 194 -6.06 10.78 27.52
N GLN A 195 -5.69 10.99 28.77
CA GLN A 195 -6.30 12.03 29.59
C GLN A 195 -5.24 12.79 30.37
N PHE A 196 -5.38 14.10 30.40
CA PHE A 196 -4.53 14.97 31.19
C PHE A 196 -4.91 14.96 32.67
N LYS A 197 -3.91 14.87 33.56
CA LYS A 197 -4.12 14.74 35.01
C LYS A 197 -4.32 16.09 35.72
N TYR A 198 -3.50 17.11 35.44
CA TYR A 198 -3.53 18.39 36.14
C TYR A 198 -3.00 19.54 35.29
N PHE A 199 -3.61 20.73 35.35
CA PHE A 199 -3.12 21.94 34.66
C PHE A 199 -2.37 22.90 35.59
N ILE A 200 -1.38 23.59 35.03
CA ILE A 200 -0.80 24.81 35.60
C ILE A 200 -1.20 25.98 34.69
N LYS A 201 -1.93 26.96 35.22
CA LYS A 201 -2.31 28.15 34.45
C LYS A 201 -1.13 29.12 34.39
N SER A 202 -0.76 29.61 33.21
CA SER A 202 0.21 30.72 33.08
C SER A 202 -0.47 32.06 33.37
N GLU A 203 0.29 33.04 33.87
CA GLU A 203 -0.16 34.41 34.17
C GLU A 203 -0.82 35.10 32.96
N ASN A 204 -0.39 34.77 31.74
CA ASN A 204 -0.90 35.36 30.50
C ASN A 204 -2.18 34.69 29.95
N GLY A 205 -2.80 33.76 30.70
CA GLY A 205 -4.04 33.09 30.30
C GLY A 205 -3.85 31.93 29.32
N THR A 206 -2.69 31.78 28.67
CA THR A 206 -2.34 30.57 27.91
C THR A 206 -2.22 29.39 28.88
N ARG A 207 -2.97 28.32 28.62
CA ARG A 207 -2.86 27.07 29.37
C ARG A 207 -1.60 26.34 28.93
N LEU A 208 -0.50 26.62 29.61
CA LEU A 208 0.77 25.94 29.44
C LEU A 208 0.76 24.66 30.25
N VAL A 209 1.18 23.57 29.61
CA VAL A 209 1.51 22.35 30.32
C VAL A 209 3.00 22.39 30.62
N LEU A 210 3.33 22.34 31.90
CA LEU A 210 4.70 22.35 32.43
C LEU A 210 4.90 21.16 33.35
N LYS A 211 5.97 20.41 33.12
CA LYS A 211 6.51 19.47 34.13
C LYS A 211 7.19 20.26 35.25
N GLU A 212 7.27 19.71 36.47
CA GLU A 212 7.99 20.32 37.59
C GLU A 212 9.46 20.67 37.25
N ASP A 213 10.09 19.91 36.35
CA ASP A 213 11.46 20.13 35.86
C ASP A 213 11.54 21.00 34.59
N ASN A 214 10.42 21.59 34.15
CA ASN A 214 10.28 22.36 32.90
C ASN A 214 10.68 21.60 31.62
N THR A 215 10.73 20.27 31.64
CA THR A 215 11.04 19.52 30.43
C THR A 215 9.84 19.53 29.48
N PHE A 216 8.64 19.15 29.88
CA PHE A 216 7.48 19.20 28.98
C PHE A 216 6.94 20.64 28.90
N VAL A 217 7.04 21.31 27.76
CA VAL A 217 6.47 22.65 27.53
C VAL A 217 5.61 22.63 26.27
N CYS A 218 4.29 22.62 26.43
CA CYS A 218 3.35 22.67 25.30
C CYS A 218 2.08 23.44 25.68
N THR A 219 1.43 24.10 24.72
CA THR A 219 0.12 24.69 24.96
C THR A 219 -0.98 23.64 24.79
N LEU A 220 -2.05 23.76 25.57
CA LEU A 220 -3.24 22.93 25.40
C LEU A 220 -3.80 22.99 23.97
N GLU A 221 -3.81 24.18 23.39
CA GLU A 221 -4.29 24.43 22.04
C GLU A 221 -3.45 23.67 20.99
N THR A 222 -2.12 23.62 21.17
CA THR A 222 -1.23 22.85 20.30
C THR A 222 -1.52 21.35 20.39
N LEU A 223 -1.68 20.79 21.60
CA LEU A 223 -1.99 19.37 21.77
C LEU A 223 -3.34 19.00 21.15
N LYS A 224 -4.35 19.83 21.36
CA LYS A 224 -5.68 19.65 20.80
C LYS A 224 -5.69 19.75 19.28
N PHE A 225 -4.96 20.72 18.72
CA PHE A 225 -4.78 20.86 17.27
C PHE A 225 -4.10 19.63 16.66
N GLU A 226 -3.04 19.11 17.29
CA GLU A 226 -2.35 17.90 16.84
C GLU A 226 -3.27 16.67 16.84
N ALA A 227 -4.11 16.52 17.86
CA ALA A 227 -5.11 15.45 17.92
C ALA A 227 -6.14 15.56 16.80
N ILE A 228 -6.66 16.76 16.53
CA ILE A 228 -7.60 17.03 15.44
C ILE A 228 -6.95 16.72 14.09
N MET A 229 -5.74 17.22 13.83
CA MET A 229 -5.05 17.00 12.57
C MET A 229 -4.74 15.52 12.34
N MET A 230 -4.39 14.78 13.40
CA MET A 230 -4.15 13.35 13.31
C MET A 230 -5.44 12.55 13.05
N ALA A 231 -6.57 12.95 13.65
CA ALA A 231 -7.89 12.39 13.36
C ALA A 231 -8.24 12.51 11.87
N LEU A 232 -8.13 13.74 11.33
CA LEU A 232 -8.42 14.01 9.92
C LEU A 232 -7.50 13.21 8.98
N LYS A 233 -6.19 13.14 9.28
CA LYS A 233 -5.24 12.31 8.52
C LYS A 233 -5.55 10.82 8.57
N CYS A 234 -6.10 10.34 9.69
CA CYS A 234 -6.51 8.94 9.84
C CYS A 234 -7.86 8.62 9.18
N GLY A 235 -8.50 9.59 8.52
CA GLY A 235 -9.74 9.43 7.78
C GLY A 235 -11.01 9.66 8.61
N PHE A 236 -10.88 10.18 9.83
CA PHE A 236 -12.04 10.57 10.63
C PHE A 236 -12.71 11.82 10.04
N ARG A 237 -14.04 11.87 10.16
CA ARG A 237 -14.87 13.02 9.79
C ARG A 237 -15.39 13.68 11.05
N LEU A 238 -15.28 15.00 11.13
CA LEU A 238 -15.82 15.79 12.24
C LEU A 238 -17.36 15.81 12.16
N LEU A 239 -18.01 15.47 13.27
CA LEU A 239 -19.47 15.53 13.43
C LEU A 239 -19.93 16.77 14.18
N THR A 240 -19.12 17.29 15.10
CA THR A 240 -19.49 18.48 15.88
C THR A 240 -19.71 19.67 14.94
N SER A 241 -20.91 20.26 14.99
CA SER A 241 -21.21 21.53 14.35
C SER A 241 -20.45 22.64 15.07
N LEU A 242 -19.73 23.46 14.32
CA LEU A 242 -18.97 24.59 14.85
C LEU A 242 -19.81 25.86 14.68
N ASP A 243 -20.03 26.59 15.77
CA ASP A 243 -20.60 27.93 15.71
C ASP A 243 -19.50 28.96 15.42
N CYS A 244 -19.77 29.90 14.52
CA CYS A 244 -18.81 30.97 14.22
C CYS A 244 -18.55 31.90 15.42
N SER A 245 -19.38 31.84 16.47
CA SER A 245 -19.24 32.58 17.74
C SER A 245 -18.12 32.08 18.64
N LYS A 246 -17.71 30.80 18.57
CA LYS A 246 -16.59 30.26 19.37
C LYS A 246 -15.22 30.42 18.72
N GLY A 247 -15.15 30.96 17.50
CA GLY A 247 -13.90 31.14 16.77
C GLY A 247 -13.33 29.81 16.24
N SER A 248 -12.01 29.59 16.42
CA SER A 248 -11.28 28.41 15.94
C SER A 248 -11.80 27.09 16.55
N ILE A 249 -11.73 25.99 15.80
CA ILE A 249 -12.10 24.63 16.24
C ILE A 249 -11.42 24.21 17.56
N VAL A 250 -10.23 24.76 17.81
CA VAL A 250 -9.43 24.48 19.01
C VAL A 250 -10.08 25.03 20.28
N HIS A 251 -10.99 26.00 20.19
CA HIS A 251 -11.72 26.55 21.33
C HIS A 251 -13.02 25.81 21.66
N SER A 252 -13.43 24.81 20.86
CA SER A 252 -14.64 24.03 21.16
C SER A 252 -14.41 23.09 22.34
N ASP A 253 -15.30 23.09 23.34
CA ASP A 253 -15.18 22.25 24.55
C ASP A 253 -15.18 20.75 24.25
N ALA A 254 -15.89 20.34 23.20
CA ALA A 254 -15.99 18.96 22.77
C ALA A 254 -16.02 18.85 21.24
N LEU A 255 -15.32 17.86 20.70
CA LEU A 255 -15.28 17.53 19.28
C LEU A 255 -15.48 16.03 19.11
N HIS A 256 -16.43 15.65 18.27
CA HIS A 256 -16.79 14.26 17.98
C HIS A 256 -16.46 13.94 16.53
N PHE A 257 -15.92 12.75 16.32
CA PHE A 257 -15.41 12.28 15.05
C PHE A 257 -15.86 10.83 14.79
N ILE A 258 -16.02 10.51 13.51
CA ILE A 258 -16.44 9.18 13.06
C ILE A 258 -15.58 8.69 11.89
N LYS A 259 -15.30 7.38 11.83
CA LYS A 259 -14.60 6.72 10.73
C LYS A 259 -15.22 5.38 10.40
#